data_AF-A0A0S1TRF4-F1
#
_entry.id   AF-A0A0S1TRF4-F1
#
_cell.length_a   1.000
_cell.length_b   1.000
_cell.length_c   1.000
_cell.angle_alpha   90.00
_cell.angle_beta   90.00
_cell.angle_gamma   90.00
#
_symmetry.space_group_name_H-M   'P 1'
#
loop_
_entity.id
_entity.type
_entity.pdbx_description
1 polymer ?
#
loop_
_entity_poly.entity_id
_entity_poly.type
_entity_poly.pdbx_seq_one_letter_code
_entity_poly.pdbx_strand_id
1 'polypeptide(L)'
;MLYLYFTTNKVIFALPFAVLLPFSTEAWVPWIFTYVFSSTCGVFCVIFTATLDGLYFVLTTHVCANFNVISDMLENLDKTSVEHLANIVKQHQYILKLGEDLDYIFTMPCLSNMLIGSLEICALGFNLTMGSWEQFPGCILFLTSVLLQIFMMSVFGENMITEVIKYVIKLFK
;
A
#
# COMPACT_ATOMS: atom_id res chain seq x y z
N MET A 1 23.44 -15.14 -15.72
CA MET A 1 24.03 -16.43 -15.26
C MET A 1 24.71 -17.18 -16.41
N LEU A 2 23.99 -17.69 -17.41
CA LEU A 2 24.59 -18.46 -18.53
C LEU A 2 25.58 -17.65 -19.39
N TYR A 3 25.28 -16.38 -19.68
CA TYR A 3 26.11 -15.53 -20.55
C TYR A 3 27.50 -15.19 -19.98
N LEU A 4 27.59 -14.96 -18.66
CA LEU A 4 28.84 -14.67 -17.95
C LEU A 4 29.69 -15.94 -17.70
N TYR A 5 29.05 -17.09 -17.55
CA TYR A 5 29.76 -18.37 -17.46
C TYR A 5 30.51 -18.70 -18.76
N PHE A 6 29.88 -18.45 -19.90
CA PHE A 6 30.48 -18.69 -21.22
C PHE A 6 31.63 -17.74 -21.58
N THR A 7 31.70 -16.56 -20.94
CA THR A 7 32.68 -15.51 -21.31
C THR A 7 33.86 -15.41 -20.35
N THR A 8 33.68 -15.67 -19.05
CA THR A 8 34.72 -15.44 -18.03
C THR A 8 35.14 -16.69 -17.25
N ASN A 9 34.52 -17.85 -17.52
CA ASN A 9 34.83 -19.14 -16.89
C ASN A 9 34.85 -19.12 -15.34
N LYS A 10 34.16 -18.14 -14.75
CA LYS A 10 33.97 -17.98 -13.30
C LYS A 10 32.48 -18.06 -12.99
N VAL A 11 32.11 -18.94 -12.06
CA VAL A 11 30.75 -19.03 -11.55
C VAL A 11 30.56 -17.90 -10.55
N ILE A 12 29.93 -16.81 -10.99
CA ILE A 12 29.51 -15.72 -10.09
C ILE A 12 28.10 -16.05 -9.61
N PHE A 13 28.02 -16.42 -8.33
CA PHE A 13 26.77 -16.70 -7.64
C PHE A 13 25.99 -15.40 -7.38
N ALA A 14 25.25 -14.94 -8.38
CA ALA A 14 24.39 -13.76 -8.27
C ALA A 14 23.21 -14.07 -7.33
N LEU A 15 23.09 -13.28 -6.26
CA LEU A 15 21.94 -13.32 -5.34
C LEU A 15 20.81 -12.44 -5.91
N PRO A 16 19.54 -12.77 -5.61
CA PRO A 16 18.39 -12.00 -6.08
C PRO A 16 18.33 -10.60 -5.45
N PHE A 17 18.92 -10.44 -4.27
CA PHE A 17 19.07 -9.17 -3.56
C PHE A 17 20.52 -9.00 -3.13
N ALA A 18 21.04 -7.77 -3.16
CA ALA A 18 22.38 -7.46 -2.68
C ALA A 18 22.40 -7.48 -1.14
N VAL A 19 22.63 -8.65 -0.55
CA VAL A 19 22.65 -8.86 0.90
C VAL A 19 24.05 -9.30 1.33
N LEU A 20 24.55 -8.70 2.41
CA LEU A 20 25.84 -9.04 3.00
C LEU A 20 25.64 -10.13 4.05
N LEU A 21 26.26 -11.29 3.85
CA LEU A 21 26.09 -12.48 4.69
C LEU A 21 27.37 -12.78 5.47
N PRO A 22 27.26 -13.23 6.73
CA PRO A 22 28.42 -13.57 7.56
C PRO A 22 29.11 -14.89 7.13
N PHE A 23 28.56 -15.62 6.16
CA PHE A 23 29.08 -16.89 5.67
C PHE A 23 29.34 -16.85 4.16
N SER A 24 30.29 -17.66 3.68
CA SER A 24 30.65 -17.74 2.26
C SER A 24 29.54 -18.39 1.42
N THR A 25 29.08 -17.67 0.39
CA THR A 25 28.16 -18.15 -0.65
C THR A 25 28.88 -18.65 -1.90
N GLU A 26 30.19 -18.91 -1.82
CA GLU A 26 30.99 -19.41 -2.95
C GLU A 26 30.77 -20.91 -3.22
N ALA A 27 30.11 -21.63 -2.30
CA ALA A 27 29.72 -23.02 -2.48
C ALA A 27 28.23 -23.14 -2.88
N TRP A 28 27.92 -24.15 -3.70
CA TRP A 28 26.59 -24.35 -4.28
C TRP A 28 25.47 -24.58 -3.25
N VAL A 29 25.75 -25.31 -2.15
CA VAL A 29 24.76 -25.60 -1.09
C VAL A 29 24.34 -24.34 -0.29
N PRO A 30 25.27 -23.57 0.32
CA PRO A 30 24.89 -22.34 1.02
C PRO A 30 24.27 -21.31 0.07
N TRP A 31 24.69 -21.29 -1.21
CA TRP A 31 24.05 -20.42 -2.20
C TRP A 31 22.60 -20.78 -2.46
N ILE A 32 22.27 -22.05 -2.72
CA ILE A 32 20.86 -22.49 -2.94
C ILE A 32 20.00 -22.17 -1.72
N PHE A 33 20.48 -22.50 -0.52
CA PHE A 33 19.72 -22.23 0.71
C PHE A 33 19.44 -20.72 0.87
N THR A 34 20.47 -19.89 0.67
CA THR A 34 20.34 -18.44 0.75
C THR A 34 19.42 -17.88 -0.34
N TYR A 35 19.53 -18.39 -1.56
CA TYR A 35 18.71 -17.97 -2.69
C TYR A 35 17.23 -18.24 -2.44
N VAL A 36 16.90 -19.47 -2.03
CA VAL A 36 15.52 -19.86 -1.72
C VAL A 36 14.99 -19.05 -0.55
N PHE A 37 15.76 -18.95 0.54
CA PHE A 37 15.35 -18.16 1.70
C PHE A 37 15.09 -16.70 1.34
N SER A 38 16.05 -16.04 0.69
CA SER A 38 15.94 -14.64 0.29
C SER A 38 14.76 -14.41 -0.68
N SER A 39 14.53 -15.32 -1.62
CA SER A 39 13.38 -15.28 -2.51
C SER A 39 12.06 -15.43 -1.74
N THR A 40 11.97 -16.37 -0.80
CA THR A 40 10.75 -16.54 0.03
C THR A 40 10.46 -15.33 0.91
N CYS A 41 11.49 -14.71 1.50
CA CYS A 41 11.34 -13.47 2.25
C CYS A 41 10.85 -12.33 1.36
N GLY A 42 11.39 -12.22 0.14
CA GLY A 42 10.94 -11.22 -0.84
C GLY A 42 9.46 -11.40 -1.21
N VAL A 43 9.04 -12.63 -1.53
CA VAL A 43 7.63 -12.94 -1.84
C VAL A 43 6.72 -12.65 -0.66
N PHE A 44 7.11 -13.04 0.55
CA PHE A 44 6.35 -12.76 1.77
C PHE A 44 6.18 -11.26 2.00
N CYS A 45 7.25 -10.48 1.82
CA CYS A 45 7.20 -9.02 1.94
C CYS A 45 6.21 -8.40 0.95
N VAL A 46 6.27 -8.78 -0.33
CA VAL A 46 5.38 -8.28 -1.39
C VAL A 46 3.91 -8.65 -1.12
N ILE A 47 3.63 -9.88 -0.69
CA ILE A 47 2.26 -10.30 -0.36
C ILE A 47 1.74 -9.52 0.85
N PHE A 48 2.56 -9.34 1.87
CA PHE A 48 2.19 -8.63 3.08
C PHE A 48 1.86 -7.16 2.79
N THR A 49 2.71 -6.46 2.04
CA THR A 49 2.46 -5.06 1.65
C THR A 49 1.21 -4.94 0.77
N ALA A 50 1.06 -5.81 -0.24
CA ALA A 50 -0.13 -5.82 -1.09
C ALA A 50 -1.42 -6.10 -0.30
N THR A 51 -1.35 -6.93 0.73
CA THR A 51 -2.50 -7.20 1.61
C THR A 51 -2.86 -5.98 2.45
N LEU A 52 -1.88 -5.25 2.97
CA LEU A 52 -2.12 -4.01 3.73
C LEU A 52 -2.75 -2.93 2.85
N ASP A 53 -2.27 -2.75 1.63
CA ASP A 53 -2.87 -1.81 0.68
C ASP A 53 -4.30 -2.23 0.32
N GLY A 54 -4.52 -3.52 0.03
CA GLY A 54 -5.85 -4.06 -0.22
C GLY A 54 -6.81 -3.83 0.94
N LEU A 55 -6.35 -4.07 2.18
CA LEU A 55 -7.12 -3.83 3.38
C LEU A 55 -7.48 -2.35 3.53
N TYR A 56 -6.54 -1.44 3.27
CA TYR A 56 -6.78 0.01 3.25
C TYR A 56 -7.89 0.37 2.25
N PHE A 57 -7.77 -0.08 0.99
CA PHE A 57 -8.78 0.22 -0.04
C PHE A 57 -10.18 -0.28 0.33
N VAL A 58 -10.28 -1.51 0.84
CA VAL A 58 -11.56 -2.12 1.23
C VAL A 58 -12.19 -1.35 2.38
N LEU A 59 -11.42 -1.03 3.42
CA LEU A 59 -11.94 -0.34 4.61
C LEU A 59 -12.36 1.10 4.28
N THR A 60 -11.53 1.84 3.54
CA THR A 60 -11.88 3.21 3.11
C THR A 60 -13.15 3.22 2.26
N THR A 61 -13.29 2.29 1.32
CA THR A 61 -14.49 2.17 0.49
C THR A 61 -15.72 1.81 1.33
N HIS A 62 -15.57 0.88 2.28
CA HIS A 62 -16.65 0.51 3.20
C HIS A 62 -17.11 1.70 4.04
N VAL A 63 -16.19 2.52 4.55
CA VAL A 63 -16.54 3.73 5.30
C VAL A 63 -17.31 4.71 4.44
N CYS A 64 -16.83 5.01 3.23
CA CYS A 64 -17.52 5.90 2.30
C CYS A 64 -18.94 5.40 1.96
N ALA A 65 -19.09 4.09 1.71
CA ALA A 65 -20.38 3.48 1.42
C ALA A 65 -21.35 3.61 2.61
N ASN A 66 -20.86 3.35 3.83
CA ASN A 66 -21.65 3.50 5.05
C ASN A 66 -22.08 4.96 5.29
N PHE A 67 -21.21 5.94 5.03
CA PHE A 67 -21.59 7.36 5.11
C PHE A 67 -22.69 7.73 4.11
N ASN A 68 -22.62 7.22 2.88
CA ASN A 68 -23.66 7.43 1.87
C ASN A 68 -25.00 6.82 2.28
N VAL A 69 -25.00 5.59 2.81
CA VAL A 69 -26.22 4.92 3.28
C VAL A 69 -26.87 5.70 4.42
N ILE A 70 -26.11 6.13 5.42
CA ILE A 70 -26.68 6.94 6.51
C ILE A 70 -27.18 8.27 5.97
N SER A 71 -26.45 8.92 5.06
CA SER A 71 -26.89 10.19 4.48
C SER A 71 -28.27 10.05 3.80
N ASP A 72 -28.49 8.97 3.07
CA ASP A 72 -29.78 8.68 2.43
C ASP A 72 -30.89 8.34 3.44
N MET A 73 -30.56 7.57 4.49
CA MET A 73 -31.51 7.29 5.59
C MET A 73 -31.90 8.55 6.36
N LEU A 74 -30.99 9.51 6.50
CA LEU A 74 -31.24 10.79 7.18
C LEU A 74 -32.14 11.70 6.34
N GLU A 75 -31.95 11.70 5.01
CA GLU A 75 -32.74 12.49 4.07
C GLU A 75 -34.17 11.95 3.91
N ASN A 76 -34.33 10.62 3.98
CA ASN A 76 -35.62 9.93 3.94
C ASN A 76 -36.30 9.79 5.32
N LEU A 77 -35.76 10.43 6.36
CA LEU A 77 -36.30 10.32 7.72
C LEU A 77 -37.61 11.11 7.87
N ASP A 78 -38.71 10.39 8.05
CA ASP A 78 -40.00 11.01 8.35
C ASP A 78 -40.05 11.49 9.82
N LYS A 79 -40.55 12.72 10.05
CA LYS A 79 -40.38 13.49 11.32
C LYS A 79 -41.05 12.88 12.56
N THR A 80 -41.69 11.73 12.45
CA THR A 80 -42.64 11.18 13.43
C THR A 80 -42.12 9.99 14.24
N SER A 81 -40.95 9.42 13.91
CA SER A 81 -40.41 8.22 14.58
C SER A 81 -39.14 8.53 15.40
N VAL A 82 -39.34 8.87 16.68
CA VAL A 82 -38.25 9.15 17.64
C VAL A 82 -37.34 7.94 17.84
N GLU A 83 -37.87 6.72 17.73
CA GLU A 83 -37.08 5.48 17.83
C GLU A 83 -36.16 5.27 16.62
N HIS A 84 -36.59 5.65 15.40
CA HIS A 84 -35.73 5.59 14.22
C HIS A 84 -34.58 6.60 14.33
N LEU A 85 -34.85 7.81 14.84
CA LEU A 85 -33.82 8.82 15.04
C LEU A 85 -32.74 8.33 16.02
N ALA A 86 -33.13 7.69 17.14
CA ALA A 86 -32.16 7.15 18.09
C ALA A 86 -31.27 6.04 17.49
N ASN A 87 -31.83 5.20 16.62
CA ASN A 87 -31.07 4.14 15.94
C ASN A 87 -30.10 4.73 14.90
N ILE A 88 -30.53 5.75 14.15
CA ILE A 88 -29.71 6.46 13.16
C ILE A 88 -28.55 7.18 13.84
N VAL A 89 -28.78 7.84 14.98
CA VAL A 89 -27.71 8.51 15.75
C VAL A 89 -26.69 7.49 16.27
N LYS A 90 -27.13 6.31 16.74
CA LYS A 90 -26.21 5.22 17.14
C LYS A 90 -25.37 4.71 15.97
N GLN A 91 -25.99 4.45 14.83
CA GLN A 91 -25.27 4.01 13.62
C GLN A 91 -24.29 5.07 13.13
N HIS A 92 -24.68 6.34 13.20
CA HIS A 92 -23.82 7.47 12.86
C HIS A 92 -22.58 7.54 13.76
N GLN A 93 -22.75 7.45 15.08
CA GLN A 93 -21.63 7.42 16.03
C GLN A 93 -20.70 6.23 15.81
N TYR A 94 -21.25 5.06 15.48
CA TYR A 94 -20.46 3.88 15.19
C TYR A 94 -19.58 4.07 13.94
N ILE A 95 -20.12 4.65 12.87
CA ILE A 95 -19.39 4.88 11.61
C ILE A 95 -18.36 5.99 11.73
N LEU A 96 -18.66 7.06 12.47
CA LEU A 96 -17.67 8.08 12.84
C LEU A 96 -16.49 7.47 13.58
N LYS A 97 -16.78 6.65 14.60
CA LYS A 97 -15.75 5.96 15.37
C LYS A 97 -14.94 4.99 14.52
N LEU A 98 -15.58 4.26 13.62
CA LEU A 98 -14.90 3.39 12.67
C LEU A 98 -13.95 4.19 11.76
N GLY A 99 -14.39 5.35 11.25
CA GLY A 99 -13.54 6.24 10.46
C GLY A 99 -12.34 6.78 11.24
N GLU A 100 -12.54 7.16 12.50
CA GLU A 100 -11.47 7.64 13.39
C GLU A 100 -10.46 6.53 13.74
N ASP A 101 -10.94 5.32 14.04
CA ASP A 101 -10.09 4.15 14.30
C ASP A 101 -9.27 3.79 13.04
N LEU A 102 -9.86 3.89 11.86
CA LEU A 102 -9.17 3.66 10.59
C LEU A 102 -8.13 4.73 10.28
N ASP A 103 -8.47 6.00 10.46
CA ASP A 103 -7.52 7.10 10.29
C ASP A 103 -6.33 6.93 11.23
N TYR A 104 -6.57 6.58 12.49
CA TYR A 104 -5.52 6.29 13.47
C TYR A 104 -4.62 5.11 13.05
N ILE A 105 -5.21 3.98 12.64
CA ILE A 105 -4.46 2.77 12.24
C ILE A 105 -3.66 3.02 10.96
N PHE A 106 -4.21 3.74 9.99
CA PHE A 106 -3.61 3.91 8.67
C PHE A 106 -2.76 5.17 8.52
N THR A 107 -2.81 6.12 9.45
CA THR A 107 -1.92 7.30 9.48
C THR A 107 -0.46 6.87 9.45
N MET A 108 -0.05 5.95 10.34
CA MET A 108 1.35 5.56 10.46
C MET A 108 1.86 4.78 9.22
N PRO A 109 1.14 3.76 8.70
CA PRO A 109 1.47 3.12 7.42
C PRO A 109 1.51 4.08 6.24
N CYS A 110 0.56 5.01 6.12
CA CYS A 110 0.49 5.97 5.02
C CYS A 110 1.70 6.93 5.03
N LEU A 111 2.05 7.47 6.20
CA LEU A 111 3.25 8.29 6.36
C LEU A 111 4.52 7.52 5.99
N SER A 112 4.64 6.27 6.45
CA SER A 112 5.77 5.41 6.13
C SER A 112 5.87 5.12 4.64
N ASN A 113 4.73 4.83 3.98
CA ASN A 113 4.65 4.58 2.55
C ASN A 113 5.08 5.80 1.73
N MET A 114 4.68 7.02 2.14
CA MET A 114 5.08 8.26 1.47
C MET A 114 6.58 8.55 1.63
N LEU A 115 7.14 8.36 2.84
CA LEU A 115 8.56 8.55 3.09
C LEU A 115 9.42 7.54 2.33
N ILE A 116 9.11 6.25 2.46
CA ILE A 116 9.84 5.18 1.79
C ILE A 116 9.71 5.32 0.27
N GLY A 117 8.49 5.56 -0.23
CA GLY A 117 8.23 5.78 -1.65
C GLY A 117 9.00 6.97 -2.22
N SER A 118 9.15 8.08 -1.47
CA SER A 118 9.95 9.22 -1.92
C SER A 118 11.43 8.88 -2.08
N LEU A 119 11.99 8.09 -1.15
CA LEU A 119 13.38 7.61 -1.22
C LEU A 119 13.57 6.63 -2.37
N GLU A 120 12.62 5.72 -2.59
CA GLU A 120 12.63 4.79 -3.71
C GLU A 120 12.56 5.52 -5.05
N ILE A 121 11.67 6.51 -5.21
CA ILE A 121 11.58 7.33 -6.42
C ILE A 121 12.91 8.03 -6.70
N CYS A 122 13.55 8.61 -5.67
CA CYS A 122 14.86 9.24 -5.80
C CYS A 122 15.95 8.23 -6.24
N ALA A 123 15.99 7.06 -5.59
CA ALA A 123 16.97 6.02 -5.90
C ALA A 123 16.77 5.44 -7.31
N LEU A 124 15.53 5.21 -7.72
CA LEU A 124 15.19 4.72 -9.06
C LEU A 124 15.46 5.77 -10.14
N GLY A 125 15.15 7.04 -9.87
CA GLY A 125 15.48 8.15 -10.76
C GLY A 125 16.99 8.29 -10.96
N PHE A 126 17.77 8.09 -9.90
CA PHE A 126 19.23 8.02 -10.01
C PHE A 126 19.69 6.82 -10.85
N ASN A 127 19.13 5.63 -10.63
CA ASN A 127 19.45 4.45 -11.43
C ASN A 127 19.04 4.60 -12.91
N LEU A 128 17.97 5.33 -13.22
CA LEU A 128 17.56 5.62 -14.60
C LEU A 128 18.54 6.54 -15.33
N THR A 129 19.22 7.44 -14.61
CA THR A 129 20.15 8.41 -15.20
C THR A 129 21.58 7.90 -15.27
N MET A 130 22.02 7.11 -14.29
CA MET A 130 23.40 6.60 -14.18
C MET A 130 23.54 5.12 -14.50
N GLY A 131 22.44 4.37 -14.59
CA GLY A 131 22.43 2.92 -14.74
C GLY A 131 22.64 2.44 -16.18
N SER A 132 22.84 1.13 -16.29
CA SER A 132 22.97 0.45 -17.58
C SER A 132 21.63 0.33 -18.31
N TRP A 133 21.65 0.35 -19.65
CA TRP A 133 20.45 0.21 -20.48
C TRP A 133 19.68 -1.10 -20.25
N GLU A 134 20.34 -2.14 -19.73
CA GLU A 134 19.71 -3.44 -19.42
C GLU A 134 18.74 -3.38 -18.24
N GLN A 135 18.96 -2.47 -17.29
CA GLN A 135 18.12 -2.34 -16.07
C GLN A 135 16.97 -1.34 -16.24
N PHE A 136 17.02 -0.55 -17.32
CA PHE A 136 16.05 0.50 -17.63
C PHE A 136 14.58 0.06 -17.59
N PRO A 137 14.14 -1.05 -18.25
CA PRO A 137 12.73 -1.44 -18.23
C PRO A 137 12.26 -1.85 -16.83
N GLY A 138 13.11 -2.50 -16.04
CA GLY A 138 12.78 -2.88 -14.66
C GLY A 138 12.63 -1.67 -13.75
N CYS A 139 13.54 -0.70 -13.86
CA CYS A 139 13.48 0.55 -13.09
C CYS A 139 12.22 1.36 -13.42
N ILE A 140 11.85 1.48 -14.71
CA ILE A 140 10.61 2.17 -15.10
C ILE A 140 9.38 1.46 -14.55
N LEU A 141 9.27 0.14 -14.73
CA LEU A 141 8.12 -0.62 -14.23
C LEU A 141 7.94 -0.46 -12.72
N PHE A 142 9.04 -0.55 -11.97
CA PHE A 142 9.02 -0.39 -10.52
C PHE A 142 8.66 1.04 -10.11
N LEU A 143 9.22 2.05 -10.79
CA LEU A 143 8.88 3.46 -10.56
C LEU A 143 7.40 3.73 -10.82
N THR A 144 6.86 3.25 -11.95
CA THR A 144 5.43 3.40 -12.27
C THR A 144 4.55 2.71 -11.24
N SER A 145 4.94 1.52 -10.76
CA SER A 145 4.21 0.80 -9.72
C SER A 145 4.12 1.60 -8.42
N VAL A 146 5.25 2.12 -7.92
CA VAL A 146 5.31 2.90 -6.68
C VAL A 146 4.49 4.19 -6.79
N LEU A 147 4.62 4.89 -7.93
CA LEU A 147 3.83 6.10 -8.19
C LEU A 147 2.32 5.80 -8.20
N LEU A 148 1.90 4.71 -8.81
CA LEU A 148 0.50 4.30 -8.85
C LEU A 148 -0.02 3.93 -7.45
N GLN A 149 0.78 3.24 -6.64
CA GLN A 149 0.43 2.89 -5.27
C GLN A 149 0.21 4.14 -4.39
N ILE A 150 1.13 5.11 -4.45
CA ILE A 150 1.01 6.39 -3.72
C ILE A 150 -0.21 7.17 -4.22
N PHE A 151 -0.37 7.29 -5.55
CA PHE A 151 -1.50 8.00 -6.14
C PHE A 151 -2.84 7.41 -5.67
N MET A 152 -2.97 6.09 -5.67
CA MET A 152 -4.16 5.41 -5.21
C MET A 152 -4.41 5.67 -3.72
N MET A 153 -3.41 5.54 -2.84
CA MET A 153 -3.59 5.89 -1.43
C MET A 153 -4.11 7.33 -1.25
N SER A 154 -3.52 8.30 -1.95
CA SER A 154 -3.92 9.70 -1.85
C SER A 154 -5.35 9.93 -2.33
N VAL A 155 -5.76 9.36 -3.47
CA VAL A 155 -7.11 9.51 -4.03
C VAL A 155 -8.16 8.90 -3.10
N PHE A 156 -7.91 7.70 -2.57
CA PHE A 156 -8.85 7.07 -1.65
C PHE A 156 -8.94 7.81 -0.31
N GLY A 157 -7.81 8.30 0.21
CA GLY A 157 -7.79 9.15 1.41
C GLY A 157 -8.58 10.44 1.22
N GLU A 158 -8.41 11.13 0.09
CA GLU A 158 -9.14 12.37 -0.23
C GLU A 158 -10.65 12.13 -0.40
N ASN A 159 -11.03 11.03 -1.07
CA ASN A 159 -12.43 10.65 -1.21
C ASN A 159 -13.08 10.40 0.16
N MET A 160 -12.39 9.74 1.08
CA MET A 160 -12.89 9.50 2.44
C MET A 160 -13.17 10.81 3.16
N ILE A 161 -12.20 11.73 3.17
CA ILE A 161 -12.33 13.04 3.82
C ILE A 161 -13.49 13.82 3.20
N THR A 162 -13.61 13.78 1.87
CA THR A 162 -14.68 14.47 1.14
C THR A 162 -16.07 13.96 1.52
N GLU A 163 -16.28 12.64 1.60
CA GLU A 163 -17.57 12.07 1.99
C GLU A 163 -17.93 12.39 3.46
N VAL A 164 -16.95 12.37 4.36
CA VAL A 164 -17.14 12.81 5.75
C VAL A 164 -17.58 14.27 5.82
N ILE A 165 -16.91 15.18 5.09
CA ILE A 165 -17.25 16.60 5.08
C ILE A 165 -18.65 16.84 4.49
N LYS A 166 -18.98 16.20 3.36
CA LYS A 166 -20.31 16.29 2.75
C LYS A 166 -21.40 15.85 3.71
N TYR A 167 -21.18 14.74 4.40
CA TYR A 167 -22.09 14.21 5.40
C TYR A 167 -22.32 15.23 6.54
N VAL A 168 -21.25 15.79 7.11
CA VAL A 168 -21.34 16.80 8.19
C VAL A 168 -22.13 18.02 7.73
N ILE A 169 -21.86 18.54 6.53
CA ILE A 169 -22.59 19.68 5.97
C ILE A 169 -24.09 19.37 5.82
N LYS A 170 -24.45 18.17 5.36
CA LYS A 170 -25.85 17.75 5.22
C LYS A 170 -26.59 17.68 6.56
N LEU A 171 -25.88 17.36 7.64
CA LEU A 171 -26.48 17.22 8.97
C LEU A 171 -26.75 18.57 9.66
N PHE A 172 -26.01 19.62 9.29
CA PHE A 172 -26.15 20.97 9.85
C PHE A 172 -27.04 21.91 9.01
N LYS A 173 -27.63 21.43 7.93
CA LYS A 173 -28.53 22.19 7.04
C LYS A 173 -29.98 21.79 7.24
#